data_AF-Q1MWN5-F1
#
_entry.id   AF-Q1MWN5-F1
#
_cell.length_a   1.000
_cell.length_b   1.000
_cell.length_c   1.000
_cell.angle_alpha   90.00
_cell.angle_beta   90.00
_cell.angle_gamma   90.00
#
_symmetry.space_group_name_H-M   'P 1'
#
loop_
_entity.id
_entity.type
_entity.pdbx_description
1 polymer ?
#
loop_
_entity_poly.entity_id
_entity_poly.type
_entity_poly.pdbx_seq_one_letter_code
_entity_poly.pdbx_strand_id
1 'polypeptide(L)'
;ILTIDLHADQIQGFFDGPVDHLFAMPVLADYIGSKVDREALTVVSPDAGRVRVADGWCDRLGAPLAIVHKRRDKDVAHQVTAHEVVGEVRDRVCVLVDDMIDTGGTICAAADALFAQGARDVIVAATHGVLSGPAADRLKNSQVSEFVFTDTLPVPGALGLDKVTVLSIAPLIAGASRAVFENGSVTRLLQSR
;
A
#
# COMPACT_ATOMS: atom_id res chain seq x y z
N ILE A 1 -22.66 -5.14 -5.50
CA ILE A 1 -21.34 -4.91 -6.14
C ILE A 1 -20.30 -5.52 -5.22
N LEU A 2 -19.33 -6.26 -5.75
CA LEU A 2 -18.18 -6.75 -5.00
C LEU A 2 -16.93 -6.00 -5.50
N THR A 3 -16.18 -5.38 -4.61
CA THR A 3 -15.00 -4.56 -4.96
C THR A 3 -13.91 -4.70 -3.89
N ILE A 4 -12.70 -4.25 -4.20
CA ILE A 4 -11.53 -4.32 -3.31
C ILE A 4 -10.92 -2.93 -3.22
N ASP A 5 -10.60 -2.47 -2.00
CA ASP A 5 -9.87 -1.24 -1.66
C ASP A 5 -10.26 0.00 -2.52
N LEU A 6 -11.51 0.43 -2.38
CA LEU A 6 -11.98 1.70 -2.91
C LEU A 6 -11.07 2.84 -2.45
N HIS A 7 -10.72 3.72 -3.38
CA HIS A 7 -9.88 4.90 -3.11
C HIS A 7 -10.42 5.76 -1.95
N ALA A 8 -11.74 5.83 -1.83
CA ALA A 8 -12.48 6.46 -0.75
C ALA A 8 -13.70 5.63 -0.36
N ASP A 9 -13.85 5.32 0.92
CA ASP A 9 -14.97 4.50 1.44
C ASP A 9 -16.35 5.08 1.10
N GLN A 10 -16.45 6.41 0.98
CA GLN A 10 -17.68 7.13 0.66
C GLN A 10 -18.27 6.75 -0.70
N ILE A 11 -17.46 6.20 -1.62
CA ILE A 11 -17.92 5.72 -2.94
C ILE A 11 -19.04 4.68 -2.79
N GLN A 12 -19.08 3.92 -1.70
CA GLN A 12 -20.16 2.97 -1.42
C GLN A 12 -21.54 3.65 -1.41
N GLY A 13 -21.64 4.89 -0.94
CA GLY A 13 -22.89 5.66 -0.86
C GLY A 13 -23.38 6.20 -2.22
N PHE A 14 -22.63 6.00 -3.31
CA PHE A 14 -23.05 6.38 -4.65
C PHE A 14 -23.90 5.30 -5.36
N PHE A 15 -24.08 4.14 -4.72
CA PHE A 15 -24.85 3.03 -5.27
C PHE A 15 -26.11 2.78 -4.46
N ASP A 16 -27.22 2.53 -5.15
CA ASP A 16 -28.52 2.25 -4.52
C ASP A 16 -28.64 0.79 -4.01
N GLY A 17 -27.67 -0.08 -4.34
CA GLY A 17 -27.64 -1.50 -3.98
C GLY A 17 -26.49 -1.87 -3.04
N PRO A 18 -26.45 -3.11 -2.53
CA PRO A 18 -25.41 -3.53 -1.60
C PRO A 18 -24.02 -3.48 -2.26
N VAL A 19 -23.04 -2.95 -1.52
CA VAL A 19 -21.63 -2.96 -1.89
C VAL A 19 -20.86 -3.75 -0.84
N ASP A 20 -20.31 -4.88 -1.25
CA ASP A 20 -19.36 -5.65 -0.47
C ASP A 20 -17.96 -5.12 -0.79
N HIS A 21 -17.44 -4.28 0.11
CA HIS A 21 -16.09 -3.69 0.01
C HIS A 21 -15.09 -4.57 0.77
N LEU A 22 -14.22 -5.24 0.02
CA LEU A 22 -13.18 -6.11 0.53
C LEU A 22 -11.86 -5.35 0.69
N PHE A 23 -10.99 -5.82 1.58
CA PHE A 23 -9.69 -5.20 1.86
C PHE A 23 -8.56 -6.19 1.62
N ALA A 24 -7.53 -5.80 0.86
CA ALA A 24 -6.37 -6.64 0.60
C ALA A 24 -5.28 -6.54 1.67
N MET A 25 -5.40 -5.58 2.61
CA MET A 25 -4.43 -5.35 3.69
C MET A 25 -4.00 -6.65 4.40
N PRO A 26 -4.90 -7.58 4.78
CA PRO A 26 -4.48 -8.84 5.41
C PRO A 26 -3.51 -9.66 4.55
N VAL A 27 -3.78 -9.78 3.25
CA VAL A 27 -2.96 -10.53 2.30
C VAL A 27 -1.57 -9.91 2.16
N LEU A 28 -1.52 -8.58 2.01
CA LEU A 28 -0.27 -7.85 1.81
C LEU A 28 0.59 -7.80 3.09
N ALA A 29 -0.03 -7.50 4.24
CA ALA A 29 0.66 -7.41 5.52
C ALA A 29 1.19 -8.77 5.98
N ASP A 30 0.43 -9.85 5.81
CA ASP A 30 0.88 -11.19 6.20
C ASP A 30 2.10 -11.63 5.39
N TYR A 31 2.10 -11.34 4.08
CA TYR A 31 3.24 -11.61 3.23
C TYR A 31 4.49 -10.87 3.74
N ILE A 32 4.40 -9.57 4.02
CA ILE A 32 5.53 -8.79 4.53
C ILE A 32 5.99 -9.30 5.90
N GLY A 33 5.06 -9.53 6.83
CA GLY A 33 5.36 -10.04 8.17
C GLY A 33 5.91 -11.47 8.19
N SER A 34 5.78 -12.22 7.09
CA SER A 34 6.43 -13.53 6.92
C SER A 34 7.88 -13.43 6.44
N LYS A 35 8.28 -12.29 5.87
CA LYS A 35 9.62 -12.07 5.30
C LYS A 35 10.53 -11.22 6.17
N VAL A 36 9.95 -10.30 6.94
CA VAL A 36 10.70 -9.34 7.76
C VAL A 36 10.24 -9.44 9.20
N ASP A 37 11.21 -9.42 10.11
CA ASP A 37 10.94 -9.34 11.54
C ASP A 37 10.14 -8.08 11.87
N ARG A 38 8.99 -8.29 12.51
CA ARG A 38 8.02 -7.25 12.88
C ARG A 38 8.64 -6.20 13.80
N GLU A 39 9.56 -6.58 14.67
CA GLU A 39 10.23 -5.64 15.58
C GLU A 39 11.10 -4.61 14.84
N ALA A 40 11.54 -4.95 13.63
CA ALA A 40 12.35 -4.10 12.78
C ALA A 40 11.54 -3.26 11.77
N LEU A 41 10.21 -3.43 11.72
CA LEU A 41 9.34 -2.74 10.75
C LEU A 41 8.92 -1.36 11.25
N THR A 42 8.81 -0.39 10.34
CA THR A 42 7.99 0.81 10.54
C THR A 42 7.01 0.90 9.38
N VAL A 43 5.71 1.01 9.66
CA VAL A 43 4.73 1.26 8.60
C VAL A 43 4.70 2.75 8.30
N VAL A 44 4.71 3.10 7.02
CA VAL A 44 4.83 4.48 6.56
C VAL A 44 3.65 4.86 5.68
N SER A 45 2.96 5.94 6.06
CA SER A 45 1.98 6.61 5.21
C SER A 45 2.69 7.57 4.24
N PRO A 46 2.49 7.47 2.91
CA PRO A 46 3.17 8.32 1.92
C PRO A 46 2.67 9.77 1.93
N ASP A 47 1.51 10.03 2.52
CA ASP A 47 0.96 11.35 2.81
C ASP A 47 0.00 11.33 4.01
N ALA A 48 -0.56 12.49 4.37
CA ALA A 48 -1.47 12.62 5.50
C ALA A 48 -2.86 11.99 5.26
N GLY A 49 -3.28 11.82 4.01
CA GLY A 49 -4.59 11.26 3.66
C GLY A 49 -4.68 9.76 3.92
N ARG A 50 -3.55 9.05 3.90
CA ARG A 50 -3.46 7.59 4.08
C ARG A 50 -3.13 7.12 5.50
N VAL A 51 -3.03 8.05 6.46
CA VAL A 51 -2.64 7.74 7.85
C VAL A 51 -3.54 6.67 8.48
N ARG A 52 -4.86 6.73 8.28
CA ARG A 52 -5.79 5.72 8.82
C ARG A 52 -5.58 4.33 8.25
N VAL A 53 -5.21 4.24 6.96
CA VAL A 53 -4.89 2.96 6.33
C VAL A 53 -3.61 2.41 6.94
N ALA A 54 -2.57 3.24 7.03
CA ALA A 54 -1.29 2.87 7.64
C ALA A 54 -1.44 2.46 9.11
N ASP A 55 -2.33 3.09 9.87
CA ASP A 55 -2.61 2.72 11.27
C ASP A 55 -3.19 1.30 11.39
N GLY A 56 -4.12 0.91 10.51
CA GLY A 56 -4.63 -0.47 10.47
C GLY A 56 -3.56 -1.52 10.12
N TRP A 57 -2.55 -1.13 9.32
CA TRP A 57 -1.38 -1.95 9.07
C TRP A 57 -0.47 -2.06 10.30
N CYS A 58 -0.29 -0.97 11.07
CA CYS A 58 0.45 -0.99 12.33
C CYS A 58 -0.15 -2.01 13.31
N ASP A 59 -1.47 -2.00 13.48
CA ASP A 59 -2.18 -2.94 14.35
C ASP A 59 -1.93 -4.40 13.96
N ARG A 60 -1.97 -4.70 12.66
CA ARG A 60 -1.79 -6.07 12.16
C ARG A 60 -0.34 -6.54 12.25
N LEU A 61 0.61 -5.66 11.93
CA LEU A 61 2.04 -5.98 11.93
C LEU A 61 2.67 -5.87 13.32
N GLY A 62 2.04 -5.16 14.26
CA GLY A 62 2.64 -4.82 15.56
C GLY A 62 3.82 -3.85 15.42
N ALA A 63 3.74 -2.94 14.45
CA ALA A 63 4.84 -2.04 14.08
C ALA A 63 4.46 -0.56 14.29
N PRO A 64 5.42 0.33 14.61
CA PRO A 64 5.17 1.76 14.74
C PRO A 64 4.79 2.42 13.39
N LEU A 65 4.08 3.54 13.50
CA LEU A 65 3.71 4.41 12.37
C LEU A 65 4.74 5.51 12.13
N ALA A 66 5.02 5.78 10.87
CA ALA A 66 5.63 7.02 10.41
C ALA A 66 4.84 7.62 9.23
N ILE A 67 5.06 8.89 8.94
CA ILE A 67 4.34 9.65 7.92
C ILE A 67 5.35 10.46 7.11
N VAL A 68 5.26 10.36 5.78
CA VAL A 68 5.94 11.29 4.87
C VAL A 68 5.01 12.47 4.62
N HIS A 69 5.40 13.65 5.07
CA HIS A 69 4.65 14.88 4.84
C HIS A 69 5.33 15.72 3.75
N LYS A 70 4.57 16.05 2.70
CA LYS A 70 5.02 16.98 1.66
C LYS A 70 4.83 18.41 2.16
N ARG A 71 5.93 19.09 2.51
CA ARG A 71 5.90 20.52 2.80
C ARG A 71 6.12 21.29 1.49
N ARG A 72 5.10 22.03 1.05
CA ARG A 72 5.22 22.98 -0.06
C ARG A 72 5.62 24.33 0.50
N ASP A 73 6.76 24.85 0.05
CA ASP A 73 7.08 26.25 0.31
C ASP A 73 6.16 27.11 -0.57
N LYS A 74 5.28 27.89 0.08
CA LYS A 74 4.28 28.70 -0.62
C LYS A 74 4.87 30.01 -1.14
N ASP A 75 6.04 30.39 -0.66
CA ASP A 75 6.61 31.72 -0.89
C ASP A 75 7.65 31.73 -2.02
N VAL A 76 8.03 30.57 -2.57
CA VAL A 76 8.99 30.46 -3.68
C VAL A 76 8.40 29.65 -4.81
N ALA A 77 8.00 30.33 -5.89
CA ALA A 77 7.66 29.67 -7.14
C ALA A 77 8.87 28.86 -7.63
N HIS A 78 8.67 27.55 -7.86
CA HIS A 78 9.67 26.60 -8.36
C HIS A 78 10.66 25.97 -7.36
N GLN A 79 10.43 26.03 -6.04
CA GLN A 79 11.25 25.24 -5.10
C GLN A 79 10.80 23.79 -4.92
N VAL A 80 11.81 22.94 -4.73
CA VAL A 80 11.72 21.48 -4.51
C VAL A 80 10.85 21.20 -3.29
N THR A 81 9.83 20.35 -3.46
CA THR A 81 8.99 19.90 -2.33
C THR A 81 9.86 19.14 -1.35
N ALA A 82 9.97 19.62 -0.10
CA ALA A 82 10.68 18.90 0.94
C ALA A 82 9.78 17.81 1.51
N HIS A 83 10.30 16.59 1.55
CA HIS A 83 9.66 15.45 2.20
C HIS A 83 10.16 15.39 3.65
N GLU A 84 9.30 15.77 4.59
CA GLU A 84 9.57 15.63 6.02
C GLU A 84 9.05 14.27 6.49
N VAL A 85 9.86 13.53 7.25
CA VAL A 85 9.47 12.23 7.81
C VAL A 85 9.19 12.42 9.29
N VAL A 86 7.99 12.06 9.73
CA VAL A 86 7.57 12.09 11.13
C VAL A 86 7.41 10.66 11.62
N GLY A 87 8.19 10.25 12.62
CA GLY A 87 8.23 8.88 13.15
C GLY A 87 9.64 8.28 13.09
N GLU A 88 9.85 7.14 13.75
CA GLU A 88 11.15 6.47 13.77
C GLU A 88 11.33 5.56 12.55
N VAL A 89 12.34 5.88 11.74
CA VAL A 89 12.64 5.17 10.48
C VAL A 89 14.10 4.74 10.38
N ARG A 90 14.99 5.27 11.23
CA ARG A 90 16.43 5.01 11.12
C ARG A 90 16.74 3.58 11.51
N ASP A 91 17.55 2.91 10.70
CA ASP A 91 17.96 1.51 10.86
C ASP A 91 16.79 0.50 10.82
N ARG A 92 15.60 0.93 10.39
CA ARG A 92 14.38 0.12 10.29
C ARG A 92 14.04 -0.21 8.84
N VAL A 93 13.27 -1.28 8.64
CA VAL A 93 12.67 -1.61 7.34
C VAL A 93 11.34 -0.88 7.26
N CYS A 94 11.24 0.08 6.36
CA CYS A 94 10.03 0.88 6.20
C CYS A 94 9.08 0.20 5.20
N VAL A 95 7.81 0.07 5.59
CA VAL A 95 6.74 -0.47 4.74
C VAL A 95 5.85 0.69 4.31
N LEU A 96 6.07 1.20 3.10
CA LEU A 96 5.22 2.23 2.50
C LEU A 96 3.93 1.59 1.98
N VAL A 97 2.79 2.09 2.43
CA VAL A 97 1.47 1.51 2.11
C VAL A 97 0.58 2.52 1.37
N ASP A 98 -0.07 2.08 0.31
CA ASP A 98 -1.08 2.87 -0.42
C ASP A 98 -2.19 1.96 -0.98
N ASP A 99 -3.32 2.51 -1.40
CA ASP A 99 -4.36 1.74 -2.09
C ASP A 99 -3.92 1.37 -3.52
N MET A 100 -3.28 2.32 -4.21
CA MET A 100 -2.86 2.14 -5.60
C MET A 100 -1.58 2.87 -5.95
N ILE A 101 -0.85 2.35 -6.93
CA ILE A 101 0.31 3.01 -7.52
C ILE A 101 0.07 3.20 -9.01
N ASP A 102 -0.08 4.46 -9.41
CA ASP A 102 -0.27 4.87 -10.80
C ASP A 102 1.07 5.14 -11.50
N THR A 103 1.57 6.38 -11.52
CA THR A 103 2.84 6.70 -12.20
C THR A 103 4.10 6.40 -11.38
N GLY A 104 3.97 5.93 -10.13
CA GLY A 104 5.10 5.67 -9.22
C GLY A 104 5.84 6.90 -8.68
N GLY A 105 5.46 8.12 -9.05
CA GLY A 105 6.21 9.34 -8.66
C GLY A 105 6.18 9.63 -7.16
N THR A 106 4.99 9.61 -6.54
CA THR A 106 4.85 9.88 -5.10
C THR A 106 5.56 8.83 -4.26
N ILE A 107 5.37 7.55 -4.58
CA ILE A 107 5.87 6.44 -3.76
C ILE A 107 7.41 6.33 -3.81
N CYS A 108 8.01 6.54 -4.99
CA CYS A 108 9.47 6.55 -5.11
C CYS A 108 10.08 7.76 -4.37
N ALA A 109 9.48 8.95 -4.47
CA ALA A 109 9.95 10.12 -3.74
C ALA A 109 9.83 9.94 -2.21
N ALA A 110 8.76 9.28 -1.75
CA ALA A 110 8.61 8.91 -0.34
C ALA A 110 9.69 7.92 0.10
N ALA A 111 9.99 6.90 -0.72
CA ALA A 111 11.07 5.95 -0.44
C ALA A 111 12.44 6.65 -0.36
N ASP A 112 12.75 7.54 -1.30
CA ASP A 112 14.00 8.30 -1.29
C ASP A 112 14.14 9.16 -0.01
N ALA A 113 13.03 9.77 0.45
CA ALA A 113 13.02 10.52 1.70
C ALA A 113 13.29 9.64 2.93
N LEU A 114 12.79 8.40 2.95
CA LEU A 114 13.05 7.44 4.01
C LEU A 114 14.52 7.01 4.04
N PHE A 115 15.09 6.68 2.87
CA PHE A 115 16.52 6.37 2.77
C PHE A 115 17.40 7.55 3.20
N ALA A 116 17.05 8.78 2.82
CA ALA A 116 17.75 9.98 3.25
C ALA A 116 17.72 10.20 4.78
N GLN A 117 16.72 9.66 5.48
CA GLN A 117 16.60 9.70 6.93
C GLN A 117 17.23 8.47 7.64
N GLY A 118 17.84 7.57 6.87
CA GLY A 118 18.59 6.42 7.39
C GLY A 118 17.76 5.14 7.51
N ALA A 119 16.64 5.02 6.77
CA ALA A 119 15.96 3.73 6.66
C ALA A 119 16.93 2.65 6.15
N ARG A 120 16.90 1.48 6.80
CA ARG A 120 17.74 0.33 6.43
C ARG A 120 17.32 -0.25 5.09
N ASP A 121 16.01 -0.32 4.88
CA ASP A 121 15.40 -0.79 3.64
C ASP A 121 13.99 -0.20 3.52
N VAL A 122 13.45 -0.23 2.29
CA VAL A 122 12.07 0.19 2.01
C VAL A 122 11.38 -0.87 1.16
N ILE A 123 10.25 -1.36 1.66
CA ILE A 123 9.29 -2.20 0.94
C ILE A 123 8.05 -1.34 0.66
N VAL A 124 7.49 -1.47 -0.53
CA VAL A 124 6.25 -0.79 -0.92
C VAL A 124 5.17 -1.82 -1.11
N ALA A 125 3.98 -1.60 -0.55
CA ALA A 125 2.81 -2.42 -0.78
C ALA A 125 1.60 -1.59 -1.21
N ALA A 126 0.91 -2.05 -2.23
CA ALA A 126 -0.35 -1.46 -2.65
C ALA A 126 -1.31 -2.50 -3.20
N THR A 127 -2.61 -2.26 -3.07
CA THR A 127 -3.60 -3.18 -3.63
C THR A 127 -3.56 -3.15 -5.15
N HIS A 128 -3.68 -1.96 -5.74
CA HIS A 128 -3.82 -1.80 -7.18
C HIS A 128 -2.53 -1.28 -7.83
N GLY A 129 -1.83 -2.15 -8.55
CA GLY A 129 -0.75 -1.74 -9.45
C GLY A 129 -1.30 -1.20 -10.77
N VAL A 130 -1.72 0.07 -10.82
CA VAL A 130 -2.17 0.72 -12.07
C VAL A 130 -1.00 0.92 -13.04
N LEU A 131 0.17 1.30 -12.51
CA LEU A 131 1.47 1.29 -13.18
C LEU A 131 1.49 1.99 -14.55
N SER A 132 0.89 3.17 -14.67
CA SER A 132 0.83 3.89 -15.94
C SER A 132 2.11 4.66 -16.27
N GLY A 133 2.32 4.92 -17.56
CA GLY A 133 3.37 5.79 -18.07
C GLY A 133 4.77 5.42 -17.55
N PRO A 134 5.46 6.31 -16.81
CA PRO A 134 6.86 6.10 -16.38
C PRO A 134 7.01 5.18 -15.16
N ALA A 135 5.94 4.53 -14.69
CA ALA A 135 5.96 3.73 -13.47
C ALA A 135 7.03 2.64 -13.53
N ALA A 136 7.13 1.93 -14.66
CA ALA A 136 8.11 0.87 -14.88
C ALA A 136 9.55 1.34 -14.59
N ASP A 137 9.97 2.42 -15.24
CA ASP A 137 11.32 2.96 -15.13
C ASP A 137 11.59 3.53 -13.74
N ARG A 138 10.61 4.20 -13.13
CA ARG A 138 10.73 4.73 -11.77
C ARG A 138 10.86 3.65 -10.72
N LEU A 139 10.03 2.59 -10.85
CA LEU A 139 10.15 1.42 -10.02
C LEU A 139 11.54 0.85 -10.24
N LYS A 140 11.93 0.46 -11.46
CA LYS A 140 13.25 -0.13 -11.76
C LYS A 140 14.42 0.59 -11.10
N ASN A 141 14.49 1.91 -11.26
CA ASN A 141 15.63 2.73 -10.87
C ASN A 141 15.57 3.20 -9.40
N SER A 142 14.50 2.90 -8.65
CA SER A 142 14.42 3.23 -7.23
C SER A 142 15.30 2.32 -6.36
N GLN A 143 15.60 2.79 -5.16
CA GLN A 143 16.31 2.01 -4.13
C GLN A 143 15.41 1.03 -3.37
N VAL A 144 14.09 1.03 -3.64
CA VAL A 144 13.13 0.12 -3.01
C VAL A 144 13.49 -1.33 -3.34
N SER A 145 13.53 -2.18 -2.32
CA SER A 145 13.90 -3.59 -2.44
C SER A 145 12.79 -4.43 -3.05
N GLU A 146 11.54 -4.12 -2.73
CA GLU A 146 10.38 -4.86 -3.23
C GLU A 146 9.12 -3.99 -3.32
N PHE A 147 8.38 -4.17 -4.41
CA PHE A 147 7.03 -3.66 -4.62
C PHE A 147 6.06 -4.84 -4.62
N VAL A 148 5.14 -4.85 -3.67
CA VAL A 148 4.13 -5.91 -3.49
C VAL A 148 2.78 -5.40 -3.95
N PHE A 149 2.18 -6.07 -4.93
CA PHE A 149 0.86 -5.77 -5.46
C PHE A 149 -0.09 -6.96 -5.30
N THR A 150 -1.39 -6.72 -5.47
CA THR A 150 -2.33 -7.79 -5.75
C THR A 150 -2.55 -7.97 -7.26
N ASP A 151 -3.12 -9.10 -7.67
CA ASP A 151 -3.59 -9.36 -9.04
C ASP A 151 -4.98 -8.73 -9.34
N THR A 152 -5.41 -7.70 -8.60
CA THR A 152 -6.67 -6.96 -8.90
C THR A 152 -6.65 -6.27 -10.26
N LEU A 153 -5.46 -5.94 -10.76
CA LEU A 153 -5.23 -5.50 -12.13
C LEU A 153 -4.22 -6.45 -12.78
N PRO A 154 -4.31 -6.65 -14.11
CA PRO A 154 -3.28 -7.40 -14.83
C PRO A 154 -1.97 -6.62 -14.72
N VAL A 155 -1.05 -7.11 -13.89
CA VAL A 155 0.33 -6.61 -13.86
C VAL A 155 1.02 -7.23 -15.07
N PRO A 156 1.37 -6.47 -16.12
CA PRO A 156 1.88 -7.07 -17.35
C PRO A 156 3.22 -7.77 -17.08
N GLY A 157 3.20 -9.11 -16.95
CA GLY A 157 4.38 -9.97 -16.78
C GLY A 157 5.50 -9.37 -15.92
N ALA A 158 5.13 -8.78 -14.77
CA ALA A 158 6.01 -8.11 -13.81
C ALA A 158 7.06 -7.13 -14.38
N LEU A 159 6.77 -6.35 -15.44
CA LEU A 159 7.67 -5.30 -15.96
C LEU A 159 9.12 -5.74 -16.34
N GLY A 160 9.46 -7.03 -16.26
CA GLY A 160 10.85 -7.50 -16.21
C GLY A 160 11.63 -6.96 -14.99
N LEU A 161 10.96 -6.70 -13.88
CA LEU A 161 11.53 -6.16 -12.66
C LEU A 161 11.61 -7.24 -11.60
N ASP A 162 12.84 -7.61 -11.22
CA ASP A 162 13.13 -8.61 -10.20
C ASP A 162 12.61 -8.23 -8.79
N LYS A 163 12.12 -7.00 -8.64
CA LYS A 163 11.62 -6.42 -7.40
C LYS A 163 10.10 -6.26 -7.32
N VAL A 164 9.35 -6.88 -8.23
CA VAL A 164 7.88 -6.83 -8.19
C VAL A 164 7.34 -8.21 -7.82
N THR A 165 6.56 -8.26 -6.74
CA THR A 165 5.83 -9.44 -6.28
C THR A 165 4.34 -9.20 -6.44
N VAL A 166 3.63 -10.18 -7.01
CA VAL A 166 2.17 -10.12 -7.17
C VAL A 166 1.53 -11.23 -6.35
N LEU A 167 0.67 -10.86 -5.41
CA LEU A 167 -0.09 -11.77 -4.56
C LEU A 167 -1.49 -11.97 -5.13
N SER A 168 -1.98 -13.22 -5.09
CA SER A 168 -3.32 -13.47 -5.59
C SER A 168 -4.40 -13.07 -4.58
N ILE A 169 -5.35 -12.26 -5.04
CA ILE A 169 -6.56 -11.89 -4.31
C ILE A 169 -7.73 -12.84 -4.59
N ALA A 170 -7.55 -13.79 -5.53
CA ALA A 170 -8.58 -14.74 -5.93
C ALA A 170 -9.21 -15.52 -4.76
N PRO A 171 -8.45 -15.99 -3.74
CA PRO A 171 -9.06 -16.67 -2.59
C PRO A 171 -10.03 -15.79 -1.79
N LEU A 172 -9.73 -14.49 -1.67
CA LEU A 172 -10.59 -13.53 -0.97
C LEU A 172 -11.88 -13.30 -1.77
N ILE A 173 -11.78 -13.07 -3.08
CA ILE A 173 -12.94 -12.89 -3.97
C ILE A 173 -13.80 -14.16 -3.99
N ALA A 174 -13.19 -15.34 -4.09
CA ALA A 174 -13.90 -16.61 -4.11
C ALA A 174 -14.64 -16.86 -2.79
N GLY A 175 -14.00 -16.56 -1.65
CA GLY A 175 -14.62 -16.62 -0.34
C GLY A 175 -15.82 -15.70 -0.23
N ALA A 176 -15.69 -14.44 -0.65
CA ALA A 176 -16.76 -13.46 -0.60
C ALA A 176 -17.92 -13.82 -1.53
N SER A 177 -17.62 -14.25 -2.75
CA SER A 177 -18.62 -14.70 -3.73
C SER A 177 -19.43 -15.88 -3.20
N ARG A 178 -18.76 -16.86 -2.55
CA ARG A 178 -19.44 -17.98 -1.91
C ARG A 178 -20.34 -17.51 -0.75
N ALA A 179 -19.84 -16.62 0.11
CA ALA A 179 -20.62 -16.09 1.22
C ALA A 179 -21.88 -15.36 0.73
N VAL A 180 -21.76 -14.53 -0.31
CA VAL A 180 -22.91 -13.85 -0.94
C VAL A 180 -23.92 -14.87 -1.47
N PHE A 181 -23.47 -15.92 -2.17
CA PHE A 181 -24.36 -16.93 -2.75
C PHE A 181 -25.07 -17.80 -1.71
N GLU A 182 -24.38 -18.11 -0.60
CA GLU A 182 -24.91 -18.96 0.48
C GLU A 182 -25.72 -18.19 1.54
N ASN A 183 -25.98 -16.89 1.36
CA ASN A 183 -26.50 -15.99 2.39
C ASN A 183 -25.66 -16.01 3.69
N GLY A 184 -24.35 -16.29 3.56
CA GLY A 184 -23.37 -16.23 4.64
C GLY A 184 -22.90 -14.79 4.90
N SER A 185 -22.21 -14.59 6.03
CA SER A 185 -21.64 -13.28 6.37
C SER A 185 -20.29 -13.09 5.67
N VAL A 186 -20.23 -12.13 4.72
CA VAL A 186 -18.98 -11.65 4.11
C VAL A 186 -18.06 -11.03 5.17
N THR A 187 -18.63 -10.38 6.19
CA THR A 187 -17.88 -9.73 7.29
C THR A 187 -16.93 -10.67 8.02
N ARG A 188 -17.27 -11.97 8.15
CA ARG A 188 -16.36 -12.94 8.78
C ARG A 188 -15.04 -13.09 8.03
N LEU A 189 -15.05 -12.97 6.70
CA LEU A 189 -13.83 -13.07 5.88
C LEU A 189 -12.86 -11.90 6.12
N LEU A 190 -13.38 -10.76 6.56
CA LEU A 190 -12.59 -9.57 6.90
C LEU A 190 -11.97 -9.65 8.30
N GLN A 191 -12.50 -10.51 9.16
CA GLN A 191 -12.08 -10.66 10.57
C GLN A 191 -11.23 -11.92 10.81
N SER A 192 -11.38 -12.96 9.98
CA SER A 192 -10.70 -14.23 10.16
C SER A 192 -9.45 -14.36 9.28
N ARG A 193 -8.31 -13.89 9.80
CA ARG A 193 -6.94 -14.43 9.69
C ARG A 193 -5.97 -13.36 10.16
#